data_AF-A0A022VN89-F1
#
_entry.id   AF-A0A022VN89-F1
#
_cell.length_a   1.000
_cell.length_b   1.000
_cell.length_c   1.000
_cell.angle_alpha   90.00
_cell.angle_beta   90.00
_cell.angle_gamma   90.00
#
_symmetry.space_group_name_H-M   'P 1'
#
loop_
_entity.id
_entity.type
_entity.pdbx_description
1 polymer ?
#
loop_
_entity_poly.entity_id
_entity_poly.type
_entity_poly.pdbx_seq_one_letter_code
_entity_poly.pdbx_strand_id
1 'polypeptide(L)'
;MPNIAFNIGFRVPGNPTLFPYEANSAEFTYVASAASIARAMFAQPQIKQGLTQLALEFDQQTLGSKWFHNNVHLAQQWVDYFVGHFLQAEFPRIVVDFNITNADCLGYHPRLP
;
A
#
# COMPACT_ATOMS: atom_id res chain seq x y z
N MET A 1 -19.79 -1.47 1.32
CA MET A 1 -18.53 -0.87 1.84
C MET A 1 -18.67 0.64 1.76
N PRO A 2 -18.23 1.43 2.76
CA PRO A 2 -18.29 2.89 2.69
C PRO A 2 -17.47 3.42 1.51
N ASN A 3 -17.98 4.46 0.86
CA ASN A 3 -17.32 5.10 -0.28
C ASN A 3 -16.19 6.00 0.24
N ILE A 4 -14.99 5.46 0.38
CA ILE A 4 -13.82 6.24 0.80
C ILE A 4 -13.22 6.94 -0.41
N ALA A 5 -13.14 8.26 -0.33
CA ALA A 5 -12.47 9.07 -1.34
C ALA A 5 -10.95 8.82 -1.30
N PHE A 6 -10.36 8.43 -2.43
CA PHE A 6 -8.92 8.32 -2.56
C PHE A 6 -8.28 9.70 -2.62
N ASN A 7 -7.19 9.88 -1.87
CA ASN A 7 -6.34 11.05 -1.97
C ASN A 7 -5.12 10.68 -2.83
N ILE A 8 -5.03 11.23 -4.03
CA ILE A 8 -3.98 10.89 -5.00
C ILE A 8 -3.28 12.18 -5.39
N GLY A 9 -1.96 12.17 -5.28
CA GLY A 9 -1.12 13.28 -5.70
C GLY A 9 0.08 12.81 -6.49
N PHE A 10 0.85 13.77 -6.98
CA PHE A 10 2.11 13.55 -7.64
C PHE A 10 3.20 14.46 -7.11
N ARG A 11 4.44 14.03 -7.34
CA ARG A 11 5.64 14.81 -7.09
C ARG A 11 6.47 14.85 -8.36
N VAL A 12 6.81 16.05 -8.82
CA VAL A 12 7.63 16.22 -10.04
C VAL A 12 9.13 16.11 -9.74
N PRO A 13 9.97 15.81 -10.75
CA PRO A 13 11.40 15.67 -10.53
C PRO A 13 12.03 16.96 -9.98
N GLY A 14 12.87 16.82 -8.95
CA GLY A 14 13.59 17.95 -8.33
C GLY A 14 12.73 18.94 -7.54
N ASN A 15 11.44 18.65 -7.34
CA ASN A 15 10.53 19.47 -6.52
C ASN A 15 9.96 18.64 -5.37
N PRO A 16 10.16 19.04 -4.09
CA PRO A 16 9.64 18.31 -2.94
C PRO A 16 8.12 18.49 -2.75
N THR A 17 7.50 19.47 -3.41
CA THR A 17 6.07 19.78 -3.28
C THR A 17 5.22 18.66 -3.85
N LEU A 18 4.21 18.24 -3.07
CA LEU A 18 3.16 17.32 -3.50
C LEU A 18 2.00 18.11 -4.09
N PHE A 19 1.63 17.77 -5.33
CA PHE A 19 0.51 18.36 -6.04
C PHE A 19 -0.66 17.36 -6.09
N PRO A 20 -1.92 17.78 -5.92
CA PRO A 20 -3.06 16.88 -6.08
C PRO A 20 -3.28 16.56 -7.56
N TYR A 21 -3.77 15.35 -7.85
CA TYR A 21 -4.46 15.11 -9.12
C TYR A 21 -5.92 15.52 -8.99
N GLU A 22 -6.44 16.20 -10.01
CA GLU A 22 -7.87 16.48 -10.12
C GLU A 22 -8.66 15.18 -10.29
N ALA A 23 -9.82 15.08 -9.64
CA ALA A 23 -10.62 13.84 -9.61
C ALA A 23 -11.11 13.40 -11.01
N ASN A 24 -11.23 14.33 -11.96
CA ASN A 24 -11.62 14.08 -13.34
C ASN A 24 -10.44 13.79 -14.29
N SER A 25 -9.20 13.77 -13.78
CA SER A 25 -8.03 13.41 -14.59
C SER A 25 -7.99 11.90 -14.88
N ALA A 26 -7.32 11.54 -15.98
CA ALA A 26 -7.14 10.13 -16.35
C ALA A 26 -6.25 9.43 -15.32
N GLU A 27 -5.17 10.08 -14.87
CA GLU A 27 -4.23 9.57 -13.88
C GLU A 27 -4.93 9.27 -12.55
N PHE A 28 -5.76 10.19 -12.06
CA PHE A 28 -6.58 9.94 -10.86
C PHE A 28 -7.45 8.72 -11.07
N THR A 29 -8.17 8.64 -12.19
CA THR A 29 -9.10 7.54 -12.50
C THR A 29 -8.40 6.18 -12.51
N TYR A 30 -7.26 6.07 -13.19
CA TYR A 30 -6.49 4.82 -13.25
C TYR A 30 -5.99 4.39 -11.87
N VAL A 31 -5.38 5.31 -11.12
CA VAL A 31 -4.82 5.00 -9.80
C VAL A 31 -5.92 4.69 -8.79
N ALA A 32 -7.02 5.45 -8.78
CA ALA A 32 -8.17 5.20 -7.92
C ALA A 32 -8.82 3.83 -8.22
N SER A 33 -8.92 3.45 -9.50
CA SER A 33 -9.45 2.14 -9.90
C SER A 33 -8.56 1.00 -9.38
N ALA A 34 -7.24 1.08 -9.59
CA ALA A 34 -6.28 0.09 -9.09
C ALA A 34 -6.33 0.00 -7.55
N ALA A 35 -6.38 1.14 -6.86
CA ALA A 35 -6.48 1.18 -5.40
C ALA A 35 -7.79 0.57 -4.89
N SER A 36 -8.91 0.79 -5.59
CA SER A 36 -10.20 0.17 -5.28
C SER A 36 -10.13 -1.36 -5.36
N ILE A 37 -9.52 -1.89 -6.42
CA ILE A 37 -9.31 -3.33 -6.60
C ILE A 37 -8.42 -3.88 -5.48
N ALA A 38 -7.27 -3.24 -5.23
CA ALA A 38 -6.35 -3.66 -4.18
C ALA A 38 -7.04 -3.70 -2.79
N ARG A 39 -7.83 -2.68 -2.46
CA ARG A 39 -8.63 -2.67 -1.21
C ARG A 39 -9.59 -3.84 -1.12
N ALA A 40 -10.29 -4.15 -2.21
CA ALA A 40 -11.20 -5.29 -2.25
C ALA A 40 -10.44 -6.61 -2.02
N MET A 41 -9.24 -6.74 -2.59
CA MET A 41 -8.37 -7.91 -2.37
C MET A 41 -7.93 -8.03 -0.90
N PHE A 42 -7.51 -6.93 -0.26
CA PHE A 42 -7.08 -6.96 1.15
C PHE A 42 -8.20 -7.34 2.12
N ALA A 43 -9.47 -7.20 1.73
CA ALA A 43 -10.60 -7.68 2.53
C ALA A 43 -10.74 -9.22 2.52
N GLN A 44 -10.07 -9.93 1.61
CA GLN A 44 -10.19 -11.38 1.47
C GLN A 44 -9.36 -12.13 2.53
N PRO A 45 -9.90 -13.19 3.16
CA PRO A 45 -9.19 -13.96 4.19
C PRO A 45 -7.84 -14.53 3.71
N GLN A 46 -7.79 -15.01 2.46
CA GLN A 46 -6.58 -15.61 1.88
C GLN A 46 -5.44 -14.59 1.77
N ILE A 47 -5.75 -13.35 1.40
CA ILE A 47 -4.75 -12.28 1.32
C ILE A 47 -4.23 -11.93 2.71
N LYS A 48 -5.09 -11.87 3.72
CA LYS A 48 -4.67 -11.63 5.11
C LYS A 48 -3.78 -12.76 5.65
N GLN A 49 -4.07 -14.00 5.31
CA GLN A 49 -3.22 -15.15 5.65
C GLN A 49 -1.84 -15.03 4.99
N GLY A 50 -1.80 -14.72 3.68
CA GLY A 50 -0.56 -14.48 2.96
C GLY A 50 0.27 -13.35 3.56
N LEU A 51 -0.36 -12.21 3.89
CA LEU A 51 0.30 -11.09 4.57
C LEU A 51 0.81 -11.46 5.97
N THR A 52 0.07 -12.29 6.70
CA THR A 52 0.49 -12.79 8.03
C THR A 52 1.76 -13.62 7.90
N GLN A 53 1.81 -14.52 6.92
CA GLN A 53 2.98 -15.35 6.65
C GLN A 53 4.18 -14.49 6.24
N LEU A 54 3.99 -13.54 5.33
CA LEU A 54 5.04 -12.60 4.91
C LEU A 54 5.58 -11.76 6.08
N ALA A 55 4.69 -11.29 6.96
CA ALA A 55 5.09 -10.52 8.14
C ALA A 55 5.96 -11.35 9.10
N LEU A 56 5.58 -12.62 9.32
CA LEU A 56 6.36 -13.55 10.15
C LEU A 56 7.72 -13.87 9.55
N GLU A 57 7.76 -14.19 8.25
CA GLU A 57 9.00 -14.49 7.54
C GLU A 57 9.95 -13.29 7.56
N PHE A 58 9.42 -12.08 7.36
CA PHE A 58 10.21 -10.86 7.45
C PHE A 58 10.80 -10.64 8.85
N ASP A 59 9.99 -10.76 9.91
CA ASP A 59 10.46 -10.62 11.29
C ASP A 59 11.52 -11.68 11.64
N GLN A 60 11.32 -12.93 11.21
CA GLN A 60 12.27 -14.02 11.42
C GLN A 60 13.60 -13.77 10.71
N GLN A 61 13.56 -13.48 9.41
CA GLN A 61 14.76 -13.41 8.57
C GLN A 61 15.53 -12.10 8.74
N THR A 62 14.83 -11.00 9.02
CA THR A 62 15.43 -9.66 9.02
C THR A 62 15.63 -9.12 10.43
N LEU A 63 14.72 -9.43 11.35
CA LEU A 63 14.68 -8.79 12.67
C LEU A 63 15.00 -9.75 13.81
N GLY A 64 15.14 -11.04 13.53
CA GLY A 64 15.44 -12.08 14.54
C GLY A 64 14.26 -12.38 15.45
N SER A 65 13.04 -12.36 14.91
CA SER A 65 11.78 -12.65 15.62
C SER A 65 11.47 -11.66 16.76
N LYS A 66 11.93 -10.42 16.68
CA LYS A 66 11.76 -9.42 17.75
C LYS A 66 10.34 -8.87 17.86
N TRP A 67 9.59 -8.87 16.76
CA TRP A 67 8.27 -8.22 16.73
C TRP A 67 7.19 -9.20 17.13
N PHE A 68 7.19 -10.39 16.53
CA PHE A 68 6.14 -11.37 16.70
C PHE A 68 6.59 -12.55 17.57
N HIS A 69 7.88 -12.71 17.86
CA HIS A 69 8.39 -13.81 18.69
C HIS A 69 7.95 -15.19 18.17
N ASN A 70 7.90 -15.36 16.84
CA ASN A 70 7.37 -16.54 16.15
C ASN A 70 5.90 -16.87 16.46
N ASN A 71 5.14 -15.91 17.01
CA ASN A 71 3.73 -16.07 17.30
C ASN A 71 2.88 -15.64 16.10
N VAL A 72 2.35 -16.63 15.37
CA VAL A 72 1.47 -16.41 14.22
C VAL A 72 0.21 -15.62 14.56
N HIS A 73 -0.36 -15.82 15.75
CA HIS A 73 -1.56 -15.10 16.17
C HIS A 73 -1.27 -13.62 16.43
N LEU A 74 -0.09 -13.30 16.99
CA LEU A 74 0.32 -11.92 17.19
C LEU A 74 0.55 -11.22 15.85
N ALA A 75 1.21 -11.89 14.90
CA ALA A 75 1.37 -11.36 13.54
C ALA A 75 0.01 -11.15 12.85
N GLN A 76 -0.90 -12.11 12.98
CA GLN A 76 -2.25 -12.02 12.42
C GLN A 76 -3.03 -10.83 12.99
N GLN A 77 -2.97 -10.60 14.31
CA GLN A 77 -3.62 -9.45 14.95
C GLN A 77 -3.10 -8.13 14.39
N TRP A 78 -1.79 -8.00 14.19
CA TRP A 78 -1.20 -6.81 13.59
C TRP A 78 -1.58 -6.63 12.12
N VAL A 79 -1.64 -7.71 11.33
CA VAL A 79 -2.12 -7.66 9.95
C VAL A 79 -3.60 -7.28 9.89
N ASP A 80 -4.43 -7.84 10.76
CA ASP A 80 -5.85 -7.51 10.84
C ASP A 80 -6.07 -6.04 11.22
N TYR A 81 -5.29 -5.52 12.18
CA TYR A 81 -5.28 -4.11 12.52
C TYR A 81 -4.83 -3.25 11.34
N PHE A 82 -3.72 -3.62 10.68
CA PHE A 82 -3.19 -2.87 9.54
C PHE A 82 -4.20 -2.78 8.39
N VAL A 83 -4.79 -3.92 8.01
CA VAL A 83 -5.79 -3.97 6.94
C VAL A 83 -7.04 -3.21 7.36
N GLY A 84 -7.58 -3.46 8.56
CA GLY A 84 -8.82 -2.84 9.02
C GLY A 84 -8.70 -1.33 9.17
N HIS A 85 -7.64 -0.86 9.82
CA HIS A 85 -7.45 0.55 10.13
C HIS A 85 -6.90 1.33 8.94
N PHE A 86 -5.74 0.92 8.39
CA PHE A 86 -5.05 1.72 7.38
C PHE A 86 -5.50 1.43 5.94
N LEU A 87 -6.03 0.26 5.63
CA LEU A 87 -6.44 -0.06 4.24
C LEU A 87 -7.95 -0.02 4.04
N GLN A 88 -8.74 -0.22 5.08
CA GLN A 88 -10.20 -0.20 4.98
C GLN A 88 -10.82 1.06 5.55
N ALA A 89 -10.37 1.59 6.69
CA ALA A 89 -10.94 2.79 7.30
C ALA A 89 -10.25 4.09 6.86
N GLU A 90 -8.92 4.09 6.75
CA GLU A 90 -8.12 5.31 6.51
C GLU A 90 -7.13 5.10 5.37
N PHE A 91 -7.63 4.81 4.17
CA PHE A 91 -6.74 4.48 3.03
C PHE A 91 -5.70 5.59 2.80
N PRO A 92 -4.39 5.25 2.78
CA PRO A 92 -3.33 6.25 2.75
C PRO A 92 -3.35 7.04 1.44
N ARG A 93 -2.78 8.26 1.48
CA ARG A 93 -2.53 9.02 0.27
C ARG A 93 -1.60 8.25 -0.66
N ILE A 94 -1.99 8.13 -1.92
CA ILE A 94 -1.14 7.58 -2.98
C ILE A 94 -0.36 8.73 -3.61
N VAL A 95 0.95 8.54 -3.76
CA VAL A 95 1.83 9.51 -4.43
C VAL A 95 2.44 8.86 -5.66
N VAL A 96 2.16 9.43 -6.83
CA VAL A 96 2.91 9.15 -8.05
C VAL A 96 4.17 9.99 -8.03
N ASP A 97 5.28 9.41 -7.57
CA ASP A 97 6.56 10.11 -7.46
C ASP A 97 7.42 9.89 -8.71
N PHE A 98 7.60 10.96 -9.48
CA PHE A 98 8.41 10.95 -10.70
C PHE A 98 9.92 10.98 -10.41
N ASN A 99 10.33 11.12 -9.14
CA ASN A 99 11.73 10.98 -8.72
C ASN A 99 12.14 9.51 -8.51
N ILE A 100 11.18 8.58 -8.40
CA ILE A 100 11.49 7.15 -8.25
C ILE A 100 11.96 6.62 -9.62
N THR A 101 13.26 6.63 -9.81
CA THR A 101 13.93 6.17 -11.03
C THR A 101 14.67 4.84 -10.84
N ASN A 102 14.78 4.39 -9.59
CA ASN A 102 15.44 3.13 -9.25
C ASN A 102 14.45 1.95 -9.41
N ALA A 103 14.83 0.98 -10.24
CA ALA A 103 14.06 -0.24 -10.48
C ALA A 103 13.89 -1.11 -9.21
N ASP A 104 14.81 -0.99 -8.25
CA ASP A 104 14.76 -1.73 -6.99
C ASP A 104 13.82 -1.09 -5.96
N CYS A 105 13.27 0.10 -6.23
CA CYS A 105 12.30 0.72 -5.34
C CYS A 105 10.94 0.03 -5.44
N LEU A 106 10.36 -0.34 -4.29
CA LEU A 106 8.96 -0.78 -4.21
C LEU A 106 8.03 0.27 -4.84
N GLY A 107 7.19 -0.17 -5.79
CA GLY A 107 6.29 0.71 -6.53
C GLY A 107 6.90 1.36 -7.77
N TYR A 108 8.15 1.05 -8.12
CA TYR A 108 8.69 1.40 -9.44
C TYR A 108 7.95 0.64 -10.54
N HIS A 109 7.46 1.37 -11.53
CA HIS A 109 6.94 0.80 -12.77
C HIS A 109 7.58 1.54 -13.95
N PRO A 110 8.23 0.84 -14.90
CA PRO A 110 8.80 1.48 -16.07
C PRO A 110 7.67 2.10 -16.88
N ARG A 111 7.75 3.41 -17.11
CA ARG A 111 6.89 4.07 -18.09
C ARG A 111 7.48 3.79 -19.46
N LEU A 112 6.97 2.76 -20.12
CA LEU A 112 7.30 2.55 -21.53
C LEU A 112 6.75 3.75 -22.33
N PRO A 113 7.52 4.28 -23.30
CA PRO A 113 7.07 5.34 -24.20
C PRO A 113 5.93 4.88 -25.12
#